data_AF-A0A8B8C654-F1
#
_entry.id   AF-A0A8B8C654-F1
#
_cell.length_a   1.000
_cell.length_b   1.000
_cell.length_c   1.000
_cell.angle_alpha   90.00
_cell.angle_beta   90.00
_cell.angle_gamma   90.00
#
_symmetry.space_group_name_H-M   'P 1'
#
loop_
_entity.id
_entity.type
_entity.pdbx_description
1 polymer ?
#
loop_
_entity_poly.entity_id
_entity_poly.type
_entity_poly.pdbx_seq_one_letter_code
_entity_poly.pdbx_strand_id
1 'polypeptide(L)'
;MKRDYPNIKHSFDIWHGCKNLGKKIIQAGQEKSKRPLLQWTREIVNHFWFCADTAATEDEFIGMWLGVIHHVVNEHEWILPYRIGSKSSCMHGPLTEEREKEWLEAGSPAHAEILFIVNMFVYSSVTNISQTSPPTAMSIGRRTSSIASEMARHRAKVEAAKVRKKYLQQEYEMERQKALLD
;
A
#
# COMPACT_ATOMS: atom_id res chain seq x y z
N MET A 1 -0.61 5.06 29.22
CA MET A 1 -0.37 6.22 28.32
C MET A 1 -1.63 6.69 27.61
N LYS A 2 -2.26 5.92 26.71
CA LYS A 2 -3.54 6.33 26.07
C LYS A 2 -4.69 6.56 27.06
N ARG A 3 -4.80 5.70 28.07
CA ARG A 3 -5.79 5.82 29.17
C ARG A 3 -5.57 7.07 30.02
N ASP A 4 -4.31 7.42 30.23
CA ASP A 4 -3.91 8.46 31.19
C ASP A 4 -3.77 9.84 30.51
N TYR A 5 -3.61 9.87 29.18
CA TYR A 5 -3.51 11.09 28.36
C TYR A 5 -4.36 10.99 27.08
N PRO A 6 -5.70 11.10 27.19
CA PRO A 6 -6.60 10.94 26.04
C PRO A 6 -6.52 12.08 25.03
N ASN A 7 -6.09 13.27 25.45
CA ASN A 7 -6.02 14.47 24.61
C ASN A 7 -4.71 14.61 23.82
N ILE A 8 -3.72 13.74 24.09
CA ILE A 8 -2.46 13.71 23.34
C ILE A 8 -2.63 12.76 22.16
N LYS A 9 -2.29 13.22 20.95
CA LYS A 9 -2.22 12.35 19.78
C LYS A 9 -1.00 11.43 19.93
N HIS A 10 -1.26 10.17 20.25
CA HIS A 10 -0.24 9.13 20.31
C HIS A 10 0.01 8.60 18.89
N SER A 11 1.20 8.86 18.34
CA SER A 11 1.68 8.27 17.09
C SER A 11 2.52 7.01 17.36
N PHE A 12 2.68 6.18 16.33
CA PHE A 12 3.66 5.10 16.38
C PHE A 12 5.07 5.67 16.27
N ASP A 13 6.00 5.07 17.00
CA ASP A 13 7.42 5.40 16.86
C ASP A 13 7.92 5.00 15.46
N ILE A 14 8.33 6.02 14.70
CA ILE A 14 8.80 5.91 13.32
C ILE A 14 10.02 5.01 13.24
N TRP A 15 10.93 5.07 14.22
CA TRP A 15 12.12 4.22 14.24
C TRP A 15 11.74 2.75 14.33
N HIS A 16 10.81 2.41 15.22
CA HIS A 16 10.27 1.06 15.32
C HIS A 16 9.52 0.65 14.04
N GLY A 17 8.81 1.58 13.40
CA GLY A 17 8.19 1.41 12.08
C GLY A 17 9.20 0.99 11.01
N CYS A 18 10.26 1.77 10.83
CA CYS A 18 11.35 1.50 9.89
C CYS A 18 12.04 0.16 10.15
N LYS A 19 12.34 -0.14 11.42
CA LYS A 19 12.98 -1.40 11.81
C LYS A 19 12.10 -2.60 11.48
N ASN A 20 10.80 -2.51 11.77
CA ASN A 20 9.85 -3.59 11.48
C ASN A 20 9.59 -3.73 9.98
N LEU A 21 9.54 -2.63 9.23
CA LEU A 21 9.45 -2.63 7.78
C LEU A 21 10.63 -3.38 7.15
N GLY A 22 11.86 -3.02 7.52
CA GLY A 22 13.06 -3.71 7.04
C GLY A 22 13.04 -5.21 7.33
N LYS A 23 12.65 -5.60 8.55
CA LYS A 23 12.51 -7.03 8.92
C LYS A 23 11.51 -7.77 8.03
N LYS A 24 10.35 -7.16 7.73
CA LYS A 24 9.31 -7.78 6.89
C LYS A 24 9.80 -7.97 5.45
N ILE A 25 10.48 -6.97 4.89
CA ILE A 25 11.02 -7.06 3.53
C ILE A 25 12.13 -8.12 3.47
N ILE A 26 13.03 -8.16 4.45
CA ILE A 26 14.11 -9.16 4.52
C ILE A 26 13.54 -10.57 4.63
N GLN A 27 12.49 -10.74 5.45
CA GLN A 27 11.80 -12.02 5.62
C GLN A 27 11.14 -12.47 4.32
N ALA A 28 10.42 -11.57 3.64
CA ALA A 28 9.83 -11.84 2.34
C ALA A 28 10.88 -12.21 1.28
N GLY A 29 12.02 -11.52 1.28
CA GLY A 29 13.11 -11.74 0.33
C GLY A 29 13.90 -13.04 0.55
N GLN A 30 13.65 -13.80 1.62
CA GLN A 30 14.23 -15.14 1.79
C GLN A 30 13.68 -16.14 0.77
N GLU A 31 12.48 -15.90 0.25
CA GLU A 31 11.88 -16.71 -0.80
C GLU A 31 12.59 -16.46 -2.13
N LYS A 32 12.97 -17.53 -2.86
CA LYS A 32 13.72 -17.41 -4.13
C LYS A 32 13.02 -16.52 -5.16
N SER A 33 11.69 -16.60 -5.23
CA SER A 33 10.82 -15.81 -6.12
C SER A 33 10.80 -14.30 -5.81
N LYS A 34 11.19 -13.93 -4.58
CA LYS A 34 11.15 -12.56 -4.04
C LYS A 34 12.52 -12.03 -3.66
N ARG A 35 13.58 -12.76 -3.96
CA ARG A 35 14.97 -12.39 -3.68
C ARG A 35 15.37 -10.99 -4.16
N PRO A 36 14.87 -10.47 -5.31
CA PRO A 36 15.11 -9.10 -5.72
C PRO A 36 14.71 -8.05 -4.67
N LEU A 37 13.80 -8.35 -3.75
CA LEU A 37 13.43 -7.43 -2.66
C LEU A 37 14.59 -7.08 -1.73
N LEU A 38 15.52 -8.02 -1.53
CA LEU A 38 16.63 -7.83 -0.60
C LEU A 38 17.48 -6.63 -1.02
N GLN A 39 17.73 -6.46 -2.33
CA GLN A 39 18.52 -5.33 -2.81
C GLN A 39 17.82 -3.99 -2.52
N TRP A 40 16.49 -3.94 -2.60
CA TRP A 40 15.68 -2.74 -2.41
C TRP A 40 15.40 -2.37 -0.95
N THR A 41 15.68 -3.28 -0.01
CA THR A 41 15.35 -3.10 1.42
C THR A 41 15.85 -1.77 1.97
N ARG A 42 17.11 -1.42 1.68
CA ARG A 42 17.72 -0.20 2.21
C ARG A 42 17.05 1.05 1.66
N GLU A 43 16.81 1.12 0.35
CA GLU A 43 16.15 2.28 -0.27
C GLU A 43 14.72 2.44 0.23
N ILE A 44 13.98 1.35 0.38
CA ILE A 44 12.59 1.39 0.86
C ILE A 44 12.53 1.90 2.30
N VAL A 45 13.43 1.42 3.17
CA VAL A 45 13.50 1.89 4.57
C VAL A 45 13.93 3.36 4.64
N ASN A 46 14.91 3.77 3.82
CA ASN A 46 15.35 5.16 3.75
C ASN A 46 14.24 6.07 3.22
N HIS A 47 13.51 5.63 2.20
CA HIS A 47 12.37 6.37 1.64
C HIS A 47 11.26 6.54 2.67
N PHE A 48 10.94 5.51 3.44
CA PHE A 48 9.98 5.62 4.55
C PHE A 48 10.42 6.70 5.56
N TRP A 49 11.70 6.71 5.93
CA TRP A 49 12.28 7.74 6.80
C TRP A 49 12.18 9.13 6.19
N PHE A 50 12.49 9.27 4.90
CA PHE A 50 12.37 10.52 4.17
C PHE A 50 10.91 11.03 4.12
N CYS A 51 9.94 10.15 3.87
CA CYS A 51 8.52 10.50 3.92
C CYS A 51 8.13 11.00 5.32
N ALA A 52 8.60 10.31 6.36
CA ALA A 52 8.32 10.65 7.75
C ALA A 52 8.89 12.01 8.17
N ASP A 53 10.07 12.36 7.66
CA ASP A 53 10.76 13.62 7.96
C ASP A 53 10.19 14.80 7.14
N THR A 54 9.78 14.54 5.89
CA THR A 54 9.38 15.59 4.95
C THR A 54 7.89 15.92 5.00
N ALA A 55 7.03 14.94 5.27
CA ALA A 55 5.59 15.14 5.22
C ALA A 55 5.09 15.99 6.39
N ALA A 56 4.29 17.02 6.10
CA ALA A 56 3.66 17.85 7.13
C ALA A 56 2.32 17.25 7.59
N THR A 57 1.71 16.41 6.76
CA THR A 57 0.40 15.79 7.03
C THR A 57 0.42 14.28 6.78
N GLU A 58 -0.52 13.56 7.41
CA GLU A 58 -0.69 12.11 7.19
C GLU A 58 -1.00 11.78 5.72
N ASP A 59 -1.82 12.61 5.06
CA ASP A 59 -2.16 12.43 3.65
C ASP A 59 -0.95 12.61 2.73
N GLU A 60 -0.08 13.58 3.02
CA GLU A 60 1.19 13.76 2.29
C GLU A 60 2.13 12.59 2.52
N PHE A 61 2.23 12.10 3.75
CA PHE A 61 3.03 10.92 4.07
C PHE A 61 2.55 9.71 3.26
N ILE A 62 1.24 9.45 3.23
CA ILE A 62 0.65 8.35 2.44
C ILE A 62 0.91 8.56 0.94
N GLY A 63 0.83 9.80 0.46
CA GLY A 63 1.25 10.26 -0.88
C GLY A 63 2.63 9.79 -1.27
N MET A 64 3.60 10.28 -0.52
CA MET A 64 5.01 10.04 -0.76
C MET A 64 5.35 8.56 -0.57
N TRP A 65 4.78 7.92 0.45
CA TRP A 65 5.05 6.53 0.78
C TRP A 65 4.54 5.57 -0.30
N LEU A 66 3.31 5.76 -0.79
CA LEU A 66 2.77 4.93 -1.87
C LEU A 66 3.59 5.07 -3.16
N GLY A 67 4.25 6.20 -3.38
CA GLY A 67 5.16 6.39 -4.53
C GLY A 67 6.28 5.35 -4.62
N VAL A 68 6.67 4.73 -3.50
CA VAL A 68 7.73 3.70 -3.50
C VAL A 68 7.38 2.51 -4.40
N ILE A 69 6.09 2.16 -4.53
CA ILE A 69 5.65 1.00 -5.32
C ILE A 69 5.88 1.22 -6.82
N HIS A 70 5.76 2.48 -7.26
CA HIS A 70 6.02 2.88 -8.63
C HIS A 70 7.52 3.04 -8.85
N HIS A 71 8.22 3.67 -7.90
CA HIS A 71 9.67 3.87 -8.00
C HIS A 71 10.43 2.56 -8.19
N VAL A 72 10.11 1.49 -7.45
CA VAL A 72 10.84 0.21 -7.53
C VAL A 72 10.71 -0.50 -8.89
N VAL A 73 9.68 -0.17 -9.69
CA VAL A 73 9.45 -0.69 -11.05
C VAL A 73 9.83 0.32 -12.14
N ASN A 74 10.58 1.38 -11.79
CA ASN A 74 10.97 2.47 -12.68
C ASN A 74 9.80 3.33 -13.23
N GLU A 75 8.68 3.35 -12.53
CA GLU A 75 7.59 4.29 -12.79
C GLU A 75 7.76 5.52 -11.89
N HIS A 76 8.17 6.64 -12.50
CA HIS A 76 8.48 7.88 -11.76
C HIS A 76 7.35 8.92 -11.78
N GLU A 77 6.26 8.63 -12.48
CA GLU A 77 5.05 9.45 -12.52
C GLU A 77 3.81 8.56 -12.31
N TRP A 78 2.92 8.97 -11.42
CA TRP A 78 1.69 8.24 -11.12
C TRP A 78 0.55 9.17 -10.69
N ILE A 79 -0.66 8.64 -10.63
CA ILE A 79 -1.87 9.37 -10.22
C ILE A 79 -2.27 8.88 -8.82
N LEU A 80 -2.47 9.82 -7.89
CA LEU A 80 -2.92 9.48 -6.54
C LEU A 80 -4.44 9.22 -6.53
N PRO A 81 -4.91 8.03 -6.13
CA PRO A 81 -6.33 7.68 -6.22
C PRO A 81 -7.24 8.46 -5.26
N TYR A 82 -6.69 9.08 -4.21
CA TYR A 82 -7.42 9.85 -3.19
C TYR A 82 -7.31 11.37 -3.38
N ARG A 83 -6.50 11.84 -4.33
CA ARG A 83 -6.45 13.25 -4.74
C ARG A 83 -6.81 13.34 -6.23
N ILE A 84 -8.10 13.49 -6.51
CA ILE A 84 -8.64 13.65 -7.87
C ILE A 84 -7.81 14.69 -8.64
N GLY A 85 -7.16 14.27 -9.73
CA GLY A 85 -6.43 15.14 -10.65
C GLY A 85 -4.99 15.50 -10.27
N SER A 86 -4.46 15.04 -9.13
CA SER A 86 -3.05 15.30 -8.76
C SER A 86 -2.13 14.21 -9.30
N LYS A 87 -1.29 14.56 -10.27
CA LYS A 87 -0.11 13.77 -10.65
C LYS A 87 0.94 13.89 -9.55
N SER A 88 1.57 12.78 -9.21
CA SER A 88 2.70 12.71 -8.27
C SER A 88 3.90 12.13 -9.00
N SER A 89 5.10 12.52 -8.59
CA SER A 89 6.35 12.03 -9.14
C SER A 89 7.41 11.82 -8.06
N CYS A 90 8.48 11.12 -8.41
CA CYS A 90 9.63 10.97 -7.51
C CYS A 90 10.30 12.33 -7.24
N MET A 91 10.63 12.58 -5.97
CA MET A 91 11.27 13.83 -5.51
C MET A 91 12.80 13.76 -5.59
N HIS A 92 13.34 13.29 -6.71
CA HIS A 92 14.78 13.30 -7.00
C HIS A 92 15.06 13.86 -8.38
N GLY A 93 16.29 14.38 -8.57
CA GLY A 93 16.77 14.78 -9.89
C GLY A 93 16.90 13.59 -10.85
N PRO A 94 17.34 13.82 -12.10
CA PRO A 94 17.57 12.76 -13.07
C PRO A 94 18.44 11.65 -12.48
N LEU A 95 18.05 10.40 -12.67
CA LEU A 95 18.87 9.26 -12.25
C LEU A 95 20.13 9.22 -13.13
N THR A 96 21.28 9.06 -12.50
CA THR A 96 22.55 8.85 -13.20
C THR A 96 22.54 7.49 -13.89
N GLU A 97 23.17 7.41 -15.07
CA GLU A 97 23.24 6.17 -15.87
C GLU A 97 24.01 5.04 -15.16
N GLU A 98 24.87 5.38 -14.21
CA GLU A 98 25.65 4.44 -13.37
C GLU A 98 24.82 3.81 -12.24
N ARG A 99 23.64 3.28 -12.55
CA ARG A 99 22.83 2.57 -11.54
C ARG A 99 23.15 1.08 -11.59
N GLU A 100 23.87 0.59 -10.58
CA GLU A 100 24.18 -0.83 -10.42
C GLU A 100 22.98 -1.70 -10.00
N LYS A 101 21.82 -1.08 -9.72
CA LYS A 101 20.65 -1.76 -9.14
C LYS A 101 19.56 -2.02 -10.16
N GLU A 102 19.21 -3.30 -10.30
CA GLU A 102 18.12 -3.75 -11.17
C GLU A 102 16.75 -3.33 -10.63
N TRP A 103 15.87 -2.94 -11.55
CA TRP A 103 14.46 -2.66 -11.25
C TRP A 103 13.71 -3.95 -10.98
N LEU A 104 12.65 -3.86 -10.17
CA LEU A 104 11.71 -4.97 -10.05
C LEU A 104 10.86 -5.06 -11.32
N GLU A 105 10.57 -6.28 -11.75
CA GLU A 105 9.62 -6.50 -12.83
C GLU A 105 8.20 -6.22 -12.34
N ALA A 106 7.47 -5.38 -13.06
CA ALA A 106 6.10 -5.03 -12.73
C ALA A 106 5.19 -6.27 -12.77
N GLY A 107 4.53 -6.54 -11.64
CA GLY A 107 3.64 -7.71 -11.49
C GLY A 107 4.35 -9.00 -11.09
N SER A 108 5.67 -8.97 -10.92
CA SER A 108 6.42 -10.09 -10.33
C SER A 108 5.95 -10.39 -8.89
N PRO A 109 6.22 -11.61 -8.37
CA PRO A 109 5.95 -11.94 -6.98
C PRO A 109 6.60 -10.98 -5.98
N ALA A 110 7.80 -10.47 -6.31
CA ALA A 110 8.49 -9.44 -5.52
C ALA A 110 7.68 -8.13 -5.49
N HIS A 111 7.26 -7.63 -6.65
CA HIS A 111 6.45 -6.42 -6.73
C HIS A 111 5.11 -6.54 -5.98
N ALA A 112 4.42 -7.68 -6.14
CA ALA A 112 3.17 -7.95 -5.43
C ALA A 112 3.33 -7.95 -3.90
N GLU A 113 4.44 -8.47 -3.40
CA GLU A 113 4.74 -8.50 -1.97
C GLU A 113 5.04 -7.09 -1.43
N ILE A 114 5.81 -6.26 -2.16
CA ILE A 114 5.99 -4.85 -1.78
C ILE A 114 4.65 -4.12 -1.74
N LEU A 115 3.81 -4.28 -2.76
CA LEU A 115 2.47 -3.68 -2.79
C LEU A 115 1.68 -4.08 -1.54
N PHE A 116 1.75 -5.36 -1.15
CA PHE A 116 1.09 -5.84 0.06
C PHE A 116 1.66 -5.20 1.34
N ILE A 117 2.98 -5.20 1.51
CA ILE A 117 3.66 -4.64 2.69
C ILE A 117 3.35 -3.14 2.82
N VAL A 118 3.53 -2.36 1.74
CA VAL A 118 3.31 -0.91 1.72
C VAL A 118 1.86 -0.58 2.07
N ASN A 119 0.90 -1.25 1.43
CA ASN A 119 -0.52 -1.03 1.71
C ASN A 119 -0.90 -1.45 3.14
N MET A 120 -0.34 -2.54 3.67
CA MET A 120 -0.61 -2.97 5.04
C MET A 120 -0.20 -1.90 6.07
N PHE A 121 0.90 -1.18 5.83
CA PHE A 121 1.32 -0.06 6.70
C PHE A 121 0.33 1.12 6.65
N VAL A 122 -0.20 1.44 5.48
CA VAL A 122 -1.24 2.48 5.34
C VAL A 122 -2.52 2.06 6.08
N TYR A 123 -2.97 0.81 5.91
CA TYR A 123 -4.20 0.34 6.56
C TYR A 123 -4.08 0.15 8.08
N SER A 124 -2.89 -0.13 8.61
CA SER A 124 -2.67 -0.27 10.06
C SER A 124 -2.80 1.06 10.82
N SER A 125 -2.56 2.19 10.15
CA SER A 125 -2.81 3.54 10.69
C SER A 125 -4.32 3.84 10.75
N VAL A 126 -5.06 3.41 9.73
CA VAL A 126 -6.50 3.69 9.57
C VAL A 126 -7.38 2.80 10.49
N THR A 127 -7.01 1.54 10.75
CA THR A 127 -7.81 0.62 11.59
C THR A 127 -7.75 0.89 13.08
N ASN A 128 -6.76 1.65 13.57
CA ASN A 128 -6.70 2.06 14.99
C ASN A 128 -7.69 3.19 15.36
N ILE A 129 -8.37 3.78 14.38
CA ILE A 129 -9.38 4.82 14.59
C ILE A 129 -10.78 4.21 14.80
N SER A 130 -11.02 2.95 14.41
CA SER A 130 -12.35 2.32 14.55
C SER A 130 -12.58 1.59 15.88
N GLN A 131 -11.61 1.55 16.80
CA GLN A 131 -11.75 0.88 18.10
C GLN A 131 -11.83 1.83 19.31
N THR A 132 -11.82 3.16 19.11
CA THR A 132 -11.78 4.14 20.23
C THR A 132 -13.03 5.01 20.39
N SER A 133 -14.17 4.62 19.83
CA SER A 133 -15.44 5.33 20.10
C SER A 133 -16.36 4.47 20.98
N PRO A 134 -16.67 4.88 22.22
CA PRO A 134 -17.80 4.31 22.95
C PRO A 134 -19.12 4.75 22.30
N PRO A 135 -20.19 3.94 22.37
CA PRO A 135 -21.50 4.35 21.90
C PRO A 135 -22.16 5.26 22.96
N THR A 136 -22.28 6.56 22.67
CA THR A 136 -23.26 7.41 23.34
C THR A 136 -23.79 8.44 22.34
N ALA A 137 -25.10 8.65 22.43
CA ALA A 137 -25.98 9.10 21.36
C ALA A 137 -26.03 10.62 21.14
N MET A 138 -26.51 10.94 19.93
CA MET A 138 -27.42 12.03 19.54
C MET A 138 -26.90 13.15 18.62
N SER A 139 -27.48 13.10 17.41
CA SER A 139 -27.96 14.16 16.51
C SER A 139 -27.07 15.35 16.15
N ILE A 140 -26.75 15.47 14.86
CA ILE A 140 -27.38 16.41 13.91
C ILE A 140 -26.80 16.11 12.50
N GLY A 141 -27.67 16.03 11.51
CA GLY A 141 -27.33 15.56 10.17
C GLY A 141 -26.32 16.41 9.42
N ARG A 142 -25.40 15.73 8.72
CA ARG A 142 -24.72 16.24 7.52
C ARG A 142 -24.31 15.06 6.65
N ARG A 143 -24.74 15.04 5.38
CA ARG A 143 -24.33 14.03 4.39
C ARG A 143 -22.82 14.17 4.15
N THR A 144 -22.05 13.33 4.80
CA THR A 144 -20.71 12.97 4.33
C THR A 144 -20.78 11.46 4.14
N SER A 145 -20.50 10.96 2.93
CA SER A 145 -20.26 9.54 2.76
C SER A 145 -19.01 9.24 3.56
N SER A 146 -19.19 8.72 4.78
CA SER A 146 -18.08 8.31 5.64
C SER A 146 -17.10 7.48 4.82
N ILE A 147 -15.80 7.76 4.95
CA ILE A 147 -14.70 7.03 4.31
C ILE A 147 -14.87 5.51 4.51
N ALA A 148 -15.47 5.07 5.62
CA ALA A 148 -15.83 3.67 5.86
C ALA A 148 -16.80 3.09 4.81
N SER A 149 -17.77 3.90 4.36
CA SER A 149 -18.72 3.54 3.30
C SER A 149 -18.02 3.41 1.94
N GLU A 150 -17.03 4.26 1.65
CA GLU A 150 -16.24 4.18 0.42
C GLU A 150 -15.29 2.99 0.43
N MET A 151 -14.66 2.70 1.56
CA MET A 151 -13.81 1.52 1.73
C MET A 151 -14.61 0.20 1.70
N ALA A 152 -15.84 0.19 2.21
CA ALA A 152 -16.74 -0.96 2.10
C ALA A 152 -17.13 -1.21 0.62
N ARG A 153 -17.44 -0.14 -0.12
CA ARG A 153 -17.69 -0.20 -1.56
C ARG A 153 -16.47 -0.69 -2.34
N HIS A 154 -15.27 -0.20 -2.01
CA HIS A 154 -14.04 -0.63 -2.68
C HIS A 154 -13.73 -2.11 -2.41
N ARG A 155 -13.85 -2.56 -1.15
CA ARG A 155 -13.68 -3.99 -0.80
C ARG A 155 -14.69 -4.88 -1.51
N ALA A 156 -15.96 -4.48 -1.57
CA ALA A 156 -16.98 -5.22 -2.30
C ALA A 156 -16.67 -5.31 -3.81
N LYS A 157 -16.17 -4.22 -4.41
CA LYS A 157 -15.75 -4.22 -5.83
C LYS A 157 -14.54 -5.12 -6.09
N VAL A 158 -13.53 -5.09 -5.21
CA VAL A 158 -12.34 -5.95 -5.33
C VAL A 158 -12.73 -7.43 -5.19
N GLU A 159 -13.61 -7.76 -4.24
CA GLU A 159 -14.05 -9.13 -4.05
C GLU A 159 -14.92 -9.62 -5.21
N ALA A 160 -15.82 -8.78 -5.73
CA ALA A 160 -16.58 -9.08 -6.95
C ALA A 160 -15.66 -9.30 -8.17
N ALA A 161 -14.57 -8.53 -8.30
CA ALA A 161 -13.60 -8.70 -9.37
C ALA A 161 -12.84 -10.04 -9.27
N LYS A 162 -12.47 -10.47 -8.06
CA LYS A 162 -11.87 -11.80 -7.84
C LYS A 162 -12.83 -12.93 -8.19
N VAL A 163 -14.09 -12.82 -7.76
CA VAL A 163 -15.13 -13.81 -8.07
C VAL A 163 -15.35 -13.89 -9.58
N ARG A 164 -15.48 -12.75 -10.27
CA ARG A 164 -15.62 -12.70 -11.73
C ARG A 164 -14.43 -13.32 -12.45
N LYS A 165 -13.19 -13.04 -12.00
CA LYS A 165 -11.98 -13.63 -12.58
C LYS A 165 -11.98 -15.16 -12.41
N LYS A 166 -12.46 -15.67 -11.27
CA LYS A 166 -12.60 -17.11 -11.04
C LYS A 166 -13.63 -17.75 -11.99
N TYR A 167 -14.78 -17.13 -12.21
CA TYR A 167 -15.78 -17.63 -13.16
C TYR A 167 -15.27 -17.64 -14.59
N LEU A 168 -14.63 -16.55 -15.05
CA LEU A 168 -14.05 -16.49 -16.40
C LEU A 168 -12.96 -17.56 -16.60
N GLN A 169 -12.16 -17.83 -15.57
CA GLN A 169 -11.18 -18.91 -15.60
C GLN A 169 -11.84 -20.29 -15.73
N GLN A 170 -12.94 -20.52 -15.02
CA GLN A 170 -13.71 -21.78 -15.11
C GLN A 170 -14.39 -21.95 -16.46
N GLU A 171 -14.96 -20.89 -17.03
CA GLU A 171 -15.55 -20.92 -18.38
C GLU A 171 -14.48 -21.26 -19.43
N TYR A 172 -13.32 -20.61 -19.36
CA TYR A 172 -12.19 -20.91 -20.24
C TYR A 172 -11.74 -22.37 -20.14
N GLU A 173 -11.66 -22.91 -18.93
CA GLU A 173 -11.28 -24.32 -18.70
C GLU A 173 -12.34 -25.31 -19.25
N MET A 174 -13.63 -24.99 -19.12
CA MET A 174 -14.71 -25.79 -19.70
C MET A 174 -14.72 -25.74 -21.22
N GLU A 175 -14.56 -24.56 -21.82
CA GLU A 175 -14.46 -24.41 -23.28
C GLU A 175 -13.25 -25.16 -23.84
N ARG A 176 -12.11 -25.09 -23.14
CA ARG A 176 -10.92 -25.85 -23.49
C ARG A 176 -11.15 -27.36 -23.41
N GLN A 177 -11.84 -27.86 -22.39
CA GLN A 177 -12.18 -29.28 -22.28
C GLN A 177 -13.14 -29.72 -23.39
N LYS A 178 -14.13 -28.88 -23.73
CA LYS A 178 -15.07 -29.16 -24.81
C LYS A 178 -14.37 -29.25 -26.17
N ALA A 179 -13.44 -28.33 -26.46
CA ALA A 179 -12.63 -28.35 -27.68
C ALA A 179 -11.63 -29.51 -27.76
N LEU A 180 -11.39 -30.25 -26.67
CA LEU A 180 -10.57 -31.47 -26.65
C LEU A 180 -11.41 -32.75 -26.80
N LEU A 181 -12.74 -32.64 -26.72
CA LEU A 181 -13.69 -33.75 -26.82
C LEU A 181 -14.45 -33.77 -28.17
N ASP A 182 -14.36 -32.69 -28.96
CA ASP A 182 -14.74 -32.60 -30.38
C ASP A 182 -13.54 -32.94 -31.29
#